data_AF-A0A821C970-F1
#
_entry.id   AF-A0A821C970-F1
#
_cell.length_a   1.000
_cell.length_b   1.000
_cell.length_c   1.000
_cell.angle_alpha   90.00
_cell.angle_beta   90.00
_cell.angle_gamma   90.00
#
_symmetry.space_group_name_H-M   'P 1'
#
loop_
_entity.id
_entity.type
_entity.pdbx_description
1 polymer ?
#
loop_
_entity_poly.entity_id
_entity_poly.type
_entity_poly.pdbx_seq_one_letter_code
_entity_poly.pdbx_strand_id
1 'polypeptide(L)'
;MNQEQISKRLPRPDLRVNPAKWSAAQSGGYASRIAIIATVTAVIGGLSLVFFYPYMNIDRFRNIQKVTRAGINPEDVQPAGLPVWRDPFDRKKAG
;
A
#
# COMPACT_ATOMS: atom_id res chain seq x y z
N MET A 1 40.27 1.14 49.12
CA MET A 1 40.38 1.81 47.80
C MET A 1 39.68 3.15 47.89
N ASN A 2 40.38 4.26 47.66
CA ASN A 2 39.87 5.63 47.89
C ASN A 2 39.03 6.13 46.69
N GLN A 3 37.98 6.93 46.95
CA GLN A 3 37.10 7.54 45.94
C GLN A 3 37.88 8.33 44.87
N GLU A 4 38.98 8.95 45.27
CA GLU A 4 39.87 9.67 44.36
C GLU A 4 40.57 8.76 43.34
N GLN A 5 40.84 7.51 43.74
CA GLN A 5 41.46 6.50 42.86
C GLN A 5 40.43 5.91 41.88
N ILE A 6 39.16 5.87 42.28
CA ILE A 6 38.05 5.40 41.44
C ILE A 6 37.72 6.45 40.36
N SER A 7 37.70 7.73 40.72
CA SER A 7 37.37 8.82 39.78
C SER A 7 38.43 9.08 38.71
N LYS A 8 39.71 8.75 38.98
CA LYS A 8 40.80 8.87 38.01
C LYS A 8 40.89 7.69 37.03
N ARG A 9 40.31 6.53 37.36
CA ARG A 9 40.33 5.33 36.51
C ARG A 9 39.19 5.27 35.51
N LEU A 10 38.08 5.96 35.76
CA LEU A 10 36.93 5.92 34.88
C LEU A 10 37.04 7.07 33.85
N PRO A 11 36.96 6.77 32.54
CA PRO A 11 36.79 7.83 31.55
C PRO A 11 35.49 8.56 31.88
N ARG A 12 35.56 9.88 32.10
CA ARG A 12 34.34 10.67 32.30
C ARG A 12 33.56 10.62 31.00
N PRO A 13 32.31 10.11 30.97
CA PRO A 13 31.49 10.23 29.79
C PRO A 13 31.35 11.73 29.48
N ASP A 14 31.60 12.11 28.23
CA ASP A 14 31.38 13.46 27.75
C ASP A 14 29.87 13.71 27.68
N LEU A 15 29.28 14.05 28.83
CA LEU A 15 27.86 14.42 28.95
C LEU A 15 27.53 15.76 28.27
N ARG A 16 28.42 16.29 27.43
CA ARG A 16 28.17 17.47 26.62
C ARG A 16 27.23 17.07 25.50
N VAL A 17 25.94 17.17 25.80
CA VAL A 17 24.85 17.02 24.83
C VAL A 17 25.14 17.97 23.67
N ASN A 18 25.52 17.43 22.51
CA ASN A 18 25.75 18.25 21.32
C ASN A 18 24.38 18.56 20.67
N PRO A 19 23.87 19.80 20.75
CA PRO A 19 22.53 20.12 20.25
C PRO A 19 22.41 19.93 18.73
N ALA A 20 23.52 20.01 17.98
CA ALA A 20 23.52 19.78 16.54
C ALA A 20 23.26 18.31 16.18
N LYS A 21 23.68 17.35 17.02
CA LYS A 21 23.43 15.92 16.79
C LYS A 21 21.94 15.56 16.96
N TRP A 22 21.22 16.27 17.83
CA TRP A 22 19.78 16.05 18.06
C TRP A 22 18.90 16.74 17.02
N SER A 23 19.33 17.89 16.49
CA SER A 23 18.60 18.61 15.44
C SER A 23 18.57 17.84 14.11
N ALA A 24 19.68 17.20 13.74
CA ALA A 24 19.75 16.34 12.55
C ALA A 24 18.90 15.05 12.67
N ALA A 25 18.66 14.58 13.89
CA ALA A 25 17.83 13.39 14.14
C ALA A 25 16.32 13.69 14.10
N GLN A 26 15.91 14.96 14.23
CA GLN A 26 14.50 15.35 14.37
C GLN A 26 13.82 15.74 13.04
N SER A 27 14.57 16.16 12.02
CA SER A 27 14.03 16.61 10.72
C SER A 27 13.58 15.48 9.80
N GLY A 28 14.02 14.23 10.03
CA GLY A 28 13.74 13.09 9.15
C GLY A 28 12.33 12.49 9.26
N GLY A 29 11.62 12.70 10.38
CA GLY A 29 10.36 12.00 10.65
C GLY A 29 9.13 12.56 9.92
N TYR A 30 8.98 13.88 9.90
CA TYR A 30 7.78 14.52 9.34
C TYR A 30 7.83 14.58 7.81
N ALA A 31 8.99 14.91 7.24
CA ALA A 31 9.20 14.92 5.80
C ALA A 31 9.00 13.53 5.18
N SER A 32 9.49 12.47 5.84
CA SER A 32 9.27 11.09 5.40
C SER A 32 7.79 10.69 5.42
N ARG A 33 7.05 11.08 6.46
CA ARG A 33 5.60 10.81 6.54
C ARG A 33 4.81 11.53 5.44
N ILE A 34 5.12 12.80 5.19
CA ILE A 34 4.51 13.55 4.08
C ILE A 34 4.83 12.88 2.75
N ALA A 35 6.10 12.49 2.53
CA ALA A 35 6.50 11.81 1.31
C ALA A 35 5.72 10.51 1.10
N ILE A 36 5.57 9.68 2.13
CA ILE A 36 4.79 8.43 2.06
C ILE A 36 3.32 8.72 1.72
N ILE A 37 2.69 9.66 2.41
CA ILE A 37 1.27 10.01 2.16
C ILE A 37 1.09 10.54 0.73
N ALA A 38 2.00 11.40 0.27
CA ALA A 38 1.97 11.94 -1.08
C ALA A 38 2.12 10.84 -2.14
N THR A 39 3.06 9.92 -1.96
CA THR A 39 3.25 8.78 -2.86
C THR A 39 2.01 7.89 -2.89
N VAL A 40 1.46 7.51 -1.74
CA VAL A 40 0.25 6.66 -1.69
C VAL A 40 -0.94 7.36 -2.37
N THR A 41 -1.13 8.65 -2.10
CA THR A 41 -2.22 9.44 -2.70
C THR A 41 -2.04 9.53 -4.22
N ALA A 42 -0.82 9.75 -4.70
CA ALA A 42 -0.53 9.80 -6.13
C ALA A 42 -0.78 8.45 -6.81
N VAL A 43 -0.41 7.33 -6.17
CA VAL A 43 -0.67 5.98 -6.70
C VAL A 43 -2.17 5.69 -6.76
N ILE A 44 -2.90 5.95 -5.67
CA ILE A 44 -4.37 5.78 -5.65
C ILE A 44 -5.00 6.66 -6.73
N GLY A 45 -4.62 7.93 -6.79
CA GLY A 45 -5.08 8.90 -7.79
C GLY A 45 -4.83 8.42 -9.21
N GLY A 46 -3.62 7.96 -9.52
CA GLY A 46 -3.26 7.45 -10.84
C GLY A 46 -4.00 6.16 -11.22
N LEU A 47 -4.24 5.27 -10.26
CA LEU A 47 -4.96 4.02 -10.51
C LEU A 47 -6.48 4.20 -10.59
N SER A 48 -7.02 5.32 -10.09
CA SER A 48 -8.46 5.61 -10.08
C SER A 48 -9.14 5.32 -11.42
N LEU A 49 -8.56 5.78 -12.53
CA LEU A 49 -9.20 5.67 -13.84
C LEU A 49 -9.39 4.22 -14.28
N VAL A 50 -8.42 3.34 -14.01
CA VAL A 50 -8.51 1.92 -14.40
C VAL A 50 -9.62 1.21 -13.62
N PHE A 51 -9.77 1.53 -12.33
CA PHE A 51 -10.80 0.92 -11.50
C PHE A 51 -12.18 1.54 -11.75
N PHE A 52 -12.30 2.88 -11.76
CA PHE A 52 -13.60 3.54 -11.81
C PHE A 52 -14.19 3.65 -13.22
N TYR A 53 -13.38 3.74 -14.28
CA TYR A 53 -13.91 3.88 -15.64
C TYR A 53 -14.85 2.72 -16.04
N PRO A 54 -14.55 1.45 -15.76
CA PRO A 54 -15.48 0.35 -15.97
C PRO A 54 -16.78 0.47 -15.17
N TYR A 55 -16.71 0.89 -13.91
CA TYR A 55 -17.90 1.07 -13.06
C TYR A 55 -18.77 2.27 -13.49
N MET A 56 -18.19 3.29 -14.12
CA MET A 56 -18.94 4.40 -14.70
C MET A 56 -19.57 4.06 -16.06
N ASN A 57 -19.11 2.98 -16.73
CA ASN A 57 -19.52 2.59 -18.07
C ASN A 57 -20.02 1.14 -18.13
N ILE A 58 -20.77 0.72 -17.11
CA ILE A 58 -21.19 -0.69 -16.90
C ILE A 58 -21.83 -1.29 -18.14
N ASP A 59 -22.75 -0.56 -18.81
CA ASP A 59 -23.48 -1.11 -19.96
C ASP A 59 -22.56 -1.39 -21.16
N ARG A 60 -21.55 -0.54 -21.40
CA ARG A 60 -20.54 -0.76 -22.44
C ARG A 60 -19.78 -2.05 -22.18
N PHE A 61 -19.23 -2.21 -20.97
CA PHE A 61 -18.43 -3.38 -20.63
C PHE A 61 -19.28 -4.66 -20.53
N ARG A 62 -20.54 -4.55 -20.11
CA ARG A 62 -21.51 -5.65 -20.13
C ARG A 62 -21.79 -6.13 -21.56
N ASN A 63 -22.03 -5.21 -22.49
CA ASN A 63 -22.30 -5.57 -23.88
C ASN A 63 -21.08 -6.22 -24.54
N ILE A 64 -19.89 -5.66 -24.32
CA ILE A 64 -18.63 -6.27 -24.80
C ILE A 64 -18.48 -7.69 -24.23
N GLN A 65 -18.74 -7.90 -22.93
CA GLN A 65 -18.66 -9.22 -22.30
C GLN A 65 -19.68 -10.21 -22.85
N LYS A 66 -20.93 -9.79 -23.07
CA LYS A 66 -21.98 -10.64 -23.66
C LYS A 66 -21.58 -11.15 -25.04
N VAL A 67 -21.04 -10.28 -25.89
CA VAL A 67 -20.60 -10.66 -27.24
C VAL A 67 -19.36 -11.55 -27.19
N THR A 68 -18.39 -11.19 -26.35
CA THR A 68 -17.10 -11.92 -26.25
C THR A 68 -17.25 -13.31 -25.61
N ARG A 69 -18.22 -13.48 -24.69
CA ARG A 69 -18.52 -14.76 -24.03
C ARG A 69 -19.66 -15.54 -24.69
N ALA A 70 -20.19 -15.06 -25.83
CA ALA A 70 -21.23 -15.79 -26.53
C ALA A 70 -20.69 -17.17 -26.98
N GLY A 71 -21.37 -18.23 -26.56
CA GLY A 71 -21.00 -19.60 -26.90
C GLY A 71 -19.82 -20.18 -26.11
N ILE A 72 -19.29 -19.47 -25.11
CA ILE A 72 -18.25 -20.00 -24.21
C ILE A 72 -18.92 -20.51 -22.94
N ASN A 73 -18.82 -21.81 -22.68
CA ASN A 73 -19.14 -22.38 -21.37
C ASN A 73 -17.93 -22.21 -20.45
N PRO A 74 -18.00 -21.40 -19.37
CA PRO A 74 -16.86 -21.12 -18.50
C PRO A 74 -16.30 -22.36 -17.81
N GLU A 75 -17.11 -23.39 -17.61
CA GLU A 75 -16.71 -24.67 -17.02
C GLU A 75 -15.79 -25.47 -17.94
N ASP A 76 -15.98 -25.34 -19.26
CA ASP A 76 -15.22 -26.09 -20.26
C ASP A 76 -13.86 -25.44 -20.58
N VAL A 77 -13.74 -24.12 -20.36
CA VAL A 77 -12.49 -23.37 -20.58
C VAL A 77 -11.60 -23.40 -19.35
N GLN A 78 -12.17 -23.56 -18.16
CA GLN A 78 -11.39 -23.48 -16.93
C GLN A 78 -10.67 -24.79 -16.61
N PRO A 79 -9.41 -24.73 -16.10
CA PRO A 79 -8.68 -25.92 -15.70
C PRO A 79 -9.44 -26.71 -14.64
N ALA A 80 -9.42 -28.03 -14.75
CA ALA A 80 -10.03 -28.91 -13.76
C ALA A 80 -9.45 -28.64 -12.36
N GLY A 81 -10.35 -28.52 -11.37
CA GLY A 81 -9.98 -28.30 -9.96
C GLY A 81 -9.93 -26.84 -9.52
N LEU A 82 -10.17 -25.86 -10.41
CA LEU A 82 -10.31 -24.46 -10.04
C LEU A 82 -11.79 -24.02 -10.01
N PRO A 83 -12.20 -23.18 -9.05
CA PRO A 83 -13.56 -22.64 -9.01
C PRO A 83 -13.79 -21.66 -10.17
N VAL A 84 -14.96 -21.77 -10.81
CA VAL A 84 -15.38 -20.84 -11.86
C VAL A 84 -15.47 -19.42 -11.29
N TRP A 85 -14.69 -18.52 -11.89
CA TRP A 85 -14.66 -17.11 -11.48
C TRP A 85 -16.03 -16.46 -11.66
N ARG A 86 -16.51 -15.77 -10.62
CA ARG A 86 -17.75 -14.99 -10.69
C ARG A 86 -17.54 -13.76 -11.56
N ASP A 87 -18.49 -13.51 -12.46
CA ASP A 87 -18.51 -12.29 -13.28
C ASP A 87 -18.63 -11.07 -12.35
N PRO A 88 -17.66 -10.13 -12.38
CA PRO A 88 -17.63 -8.97 -11.50
C PRO A 88 -18.82 -8.01 -11.71
N PHE A 89 -19.59 -8.16 -12.79
CA PHE A 89 -20.79 -7.38 -13.07
C PHE A 89 -22.08 -8.19 -12.95
N ASP A 90 -22.00 -9.43 -12.46
CA ASP A 90 -23.19 -10.25 -12.22
C ASP A 90 -24.03 -9.63 -11.11
N ARG A 91 -25.34 -9.53 -11.34
CA ARG A 91 -26.25 -9.00 -10.31
C ARG A 91 -26.65 -10.16 -9.42
N LYS A 92 -26.61 -9.95 -8.09
CA LYS A 92 -27.31 -10.87 -7.18
C LYS A 92 -28.76 -10.96 -7.65
N LYS A 93 -29.23 -12.17 -7.95
CA LYS A 93 -30.65 -12.41 -8.20
C LYS A 93 -31.39 -11.95 -6.93
N ALA A 94 -32.34 -11.03 -7.09
CA ALA A 94 -33.28 -10.73 -6.02
C ALA A 94 -34.05 -12.03 -5.77
N GLY A 95 -33.93 -12.55 -4.55
CA GLY A 95 -34.64 -13.75 -4.10
C GLY A 95 -36.09 -13.46 -3.82
#